data_AF-A0A7J5DPX2-F1
#
_entry.id   AF-A0A7J5DPX2-F1
#
_cell.length_a   1.000
_cell.length_b   1.000
_cell.length_c   1.000
_cell.angle_alpha   90.00
_cell.angle_beta   90.00
_cell.angle_gamma   90.00
#
_symmetry.space_group_name_H-M   'P 1'
#
loop_
_entity.id
_entity.type
_entity.pdbx_description
1 polymer ?
#
loop_
_entity_poly.entity_id
_entity_poly.type
_entity_poly.pdbx_seq_one_letter_code
_entity_poly.pdbx_strand_id
1 'polypeptide(L)'
;MDLPGRRRRPGLILSNPRRNAMTTVSNTALAEIVELLKEVKPGIADQTVEPGHSVVEDLGLDSLDLLQLARRINRRFGVEFDLDQWNAEADQHHRSIASIVAVVAAGSRA
;
A
#
# COMPACT_ATOMS: atom_id res chain seq x y z
N MET A 1 2.23 -4.71 62.82
CA MET A 1 1.23 -4.81 61.74
C MET A 1 1.75 -3.98 60.58
N ASP A 2 2.46 -4.64 59.66
CA ASP A 2 3.21 -4.04 58.55
C ASP A 2 2.41 -4.28 57.26
N LEU A 3 2.08 -3.21 56.52
CA LEU A 3 1.39 -3.29 55.23
C LEU A 3 2.33 -2.73 54.15
N PRO A 4 2.79 -3.53 53.17
CA PRO A 4 3.69 -3.04 52.15
C PRO A 4 2.90 -2.32 51.04
N GLY A 5 3.24 -1.05 50.82
CA GLY A 5 2.72 -0.22 49.73
C GLY A 5 3.08 -0.80 48.36
N ARG A 6 2.06 -1.32 47.65
CA ARG A 6 2.16 -1.77 46.26
C ARG A 6 2.47 -0.58 45.35
N ARG A 7 3.73 -0.51 44.87
CA ARG A 7 4.14 0.37 43.77
C ARG A 7 3.36 0.00 42.51
N ARG A 8 2.44 0.87 42.08
CA ARG A 8 1.82 0.81 40.75
C ARG A 8 2.93 1.09 39.72
N ARG A 9 3.38 0.07 39.00
CA ARG A 9 4.23 0.24 37.81
C ARG A 9 3.35 0.86 36.71
N PRO A 10 3.70 2.02 36.14
CA PRO A 10 3.05 2.50 34.93
C PRO A 10 3.35 1.50 33.81
N GLY A 11 2.31 1.02 33.13
CA GLY A 11 2.45 0.14 31.98
C GLY A 11 3.30 0.83 30.92
N LEU A 12 4.51 0.30 30.71
CA LEU A 12 5.35 0.65 29.58
C LEU A 12 4.62 0.11 28.33
N ILE A 13 3.92 0.98 27.62
CA ILE A 13 3.43 0.71 26.27
C ILE A 13 4.71 0.50 25.42
N LEU A 14 5.15 -0.75 25.26
CA LEU A 14 6.15 -1.10 24.25
C LEU A 14 5.48 -0.89 22.89
N SER A 15 5.53 0.35 22.38
CA SER A 15 5.25 0.62 20.98
C SER A 15 6.26 -0.19 20.17
N ASN A 16 5.79 -1.29 19.58
CA ASN A 16 6.64 -2.23 18.84
C ASN A 16 7.22 -1.50 17.62
N PRO A 17 8.53 -1.18 17.56
CA PRO A 17 9.09 -0.30 16.54
C PRO A 17 8.90 -0.85 15.11
N ARG A 18 8.78 -2.18 14.98
CA ARG A 18 8.51 -2.86 13.70
C ARG A 18 7.14 -2.53 13.11
N ARG A 19 6.11 -2.31 13.94
CA ARG A 19 4.76 -2.02 13.45
C ARG A 19 4.67 -0.60 12.90
N ASN A 20 5.31 0.36 13.58
CA ASN A 20 5.34 1.75 13.15
C ASN A 20 6.10 1.93 11.83
N ALA A 21 7.25 1.27 11.67
CA ALA A 21 8.02 1.32 10.43
C ALA A 21 7.23 0.78 9.23
N MET A 22 6.47 -0.31 9.42
CA MET A 22 5.65 -0.89 8.35
C MET A 22 4.50 0.02 7.92
N THR A 23 3.80 0.67 8.86
CA THR A 23 2.75 1.66 8.53
C THR A 23 3.30 2.88 7.80
N THR A 24 4.51 3.34 8.14
CA THR A 24 5.15 4.46 7.44
C THR A 24 5.51 4.08 6.00
N VAL A 25 6.10 2.89 5.80
CA VAL A 25 6.44 2.40 4.46
C VAL A 25 5.20 2.24 3.58
N SER A 26 4.12 1.67 4.11
CA SER A 26 2.86 1.52 3.37
C SER A 26 2.23 2.87 2.98
N ASN A 27 2.32 3.89 3.86
CA ASN A 27 1.82 5.23 3.53
C ASN A 27 2.66 5.93 2.45
N THR A 28 3.99 5.78 2.48
CA THR A 28 4.86 6.32 1.43
C THR A 28 4.60 5.62 0.10
N ALA A 29 4.54 4.29 0.09
CA ALA A 29 4.24 3.51 -1.10
C ALA A 29 2.86 3.85 -1.69
N LEU A 30 1.85 4.06 -0.83
CA LEU A 30 0.53 4.53 -1.25
C LEU A 30 0.63 5.88 -1.96
N ALA A 31 1.26 6.88 -1.34
CA ALA A 31 1.40 8.21 -1.95
C ALA A 31 2.09 8.13 -3.32
N GLU A 32 3.17 7.36 -3.42
CA GLU A 32 3.88 7.19 -4.69
C GLU A 32 3.06 6.44 -5.74
N ILE A 33 2.32 5.40 -5.37
CA ILE A 33 1.42 4.68 -6.29
C ILE A 33 0.31 5.61 -6.79
N VAL A 34 -0.25 6.46 -5.91
CA VAL A 34 -1.25 7.46 -6.31
C VAL A 34 -0.67 8.44 -7.34
N GLU A 35 0.57 8.89 -7.17
CA GLU A 35 1.21 9.75 -8.17
C GLU A 35 1.45 9.02 -9.49
N LEU A 36 1.92 7.76 -9.45
CA LEU A 36 2.06 6.95 -10.68
C LEU A 36 0.73 6.73 -11.40
N LEU A 37 -0.37 6.55 -10.65
CA LEU A 37 -1.72 6.42 -11.21
C LEU A 37 -2.13 7.69 -11.96
N LYS A 38 -1.88 8.87 -11.39
CA LYS A 38 -2.14 10.16 -12.05
C LYS A 38 -1.25 10.41 -13.27
N GLU A 39 0.00 9.96 -13.24
CA GLU A 39 0.90 10.04 -14.40
C GLU A 39 0.43 9.17 -15.57
N VAL A 40 -0.08 7.96 -15.26
CA VAL A 40 -0.61 7.05 -16.28
C VAL A 40 -1.92 7.58 -16.83
N LYS A 41 -2.81 8.04 -15.96
CA LYS A 41 -4.14 8.51 -16.32
C LYS A 41 -4.39 9.90 -15.76
N PRO A 42 -4.00 10.98 -16.46
CA PRO A 42 -4.20 12.35 -15.99
C PRO A 42 -5.66 12.70 -15.69
N GLY A 43 -6.62 11.99 -16.30
CA GLY A 43 -8.07 12.17 -16.05
C GLY A 43 -8.53 11.81 -14.63
N ILE A 44 -7.70 11.15 -13.82
CA ILE A 44 -8.02 10.87 -12.40
C ILE A 44 -7.29 11.81 -11.43
N ALA A 45 -6.54 12.81 -11.93
CA ALA A 45 -5.76 13.72 -11.09
C ALA A 45 -6.61 14.53 -10.11
N ASP A 46 -7.82 14.93 -10.53
CA ASP A 46 -8.77 15.69 -9.72
C ASP A 46 -9.73 14.79 -8.92
N GLN A 47 -9.59 13.47 -9.03
CA GLN A 47 -10.46 12.52 -8.34
C GLN A 47 -9.89 12.18 -6.96
N THR A 48 -10.78 11.87 -6.01
CA THR A 48 -10.36 11.33 -4.72
C THR A 48 -9.90 9.90 -4.89
N VAL A 49 -8.60 9.66 -4.68
CA VAL A 49 -7.98 8.34 -4.84
C VAL A 49 -7.76 7.73 -3.47
N GLU A 50 -8.58 6.74 -3.11
CA GLU A 50 -8.53 6.04 -1.83
C GLU A 50 -7.92 4.64 -1.96
N PRO A 51 -7.26 4.09 -0.93
CA PRO A 51 -6.63 2.76 -0.98
C PRO A 51 -7.60 1.63 -1.35
N GLY A 52 -8.87 1.78 -0.99
CA GLY A 52 -9.91 0.79 -1.28
C GLY A 52 -10.45 0.84 -2.71
N HIS A 53 -10.15 1.89 -3.48
CA HIS A 53 -10.66 2.02 -4.84
C HIS A 53 -10.05 0.97 -5.77
N SER A 54 -10.91 0.40 -6.61
CA SER A 54 -10.52 -0.42 -7.76
C SER A 54 -9.91 0.47 -8.82
N VAL A 55 -8.69 0.14 -9.24
CA VAL A 55 -8.04 0.91 -10.33
C VAL A 55 -8.79 0.77 -11.65
N VAL A 56 -9.56 -0.31 -11.84
CA VAL A 56 -10.31 -0.53 -13.09
C VAL A 56 -11.74 -0.01 -12.98
N GLU A 57 -12.47 -0.36 -11.92
CA GLU A 57 -13.90 -0.05 -11.82
C GLU A 57 -14.15 1.39 -11.34
N ASP A 58 -13.39 1.86 -10.35
CA ASP A 58 -13.57 3.21 -9.80
C ASP A 58 -12.76 4.26 -10.56
N LEU A 59 -11.51 3.94 -10.90
CA LEU A 59 -10.59 4.88 -11.57
C LEU A 59 -10.59 4.75 -13.11
N GLY A 60 -11.19 3.69 -13.65
CA GLY A 60 -11.34 3.51 -15.09
C GLY A 60 -10.03 3.24 -15.84
N LEU A 61 -9.01 2.64 -15.21
CA LEU A 61 -7.81 2.23 -15.93
C LEU A 61 -8.13 1.08 -16.90
N ASP A 62 -7.66 1.23 -18.14
CA ASP A 62 -7.74 0.18 -19.15
C ASP A 62 -6.50 -0.75 -19.12
N SER A 63 -6.48 -1.77 -19.98
CA SER A 63 -5.36 -2.73 -20.05
C SER A 63 -4.01 -2.07 -20.35
N LEU A 64 -3.99 -1.00 -21.16
CA LEU A 64 -2.77 -0.29 -21.49
C LEU A 64 -2.29 0.55 -20.31
N ASP A 65 -3.21 1.21 -19.61
CA ASP A 65 -2.95 1.94 -18.37
C ASP A 65 -2.35 1.00 -17.30
N LEU A 66 -2.93 -0.20 -17.12
CA LEU A 66 -2.42 -1.19 -16.17
C LEU A 66 -1.00 -1.67 -16.52
N LEU A 67 -0.73 -1.96 -17.81
CA LEU A 67 0.60 -2.34 -18.27
C LEU A 67 1.63 -1.21 -18.02
N GLN A 68 1.22 0.03 -18.29
CA GLN A 68 2.01 1.21 -18.06
C GLN A 68 2.31 1.45 -16.58
N LEU A 69 1.33 1.21 -15.71
CA LEU A 69 1.45 1.31 -14.26
C LEU A 69 2.41 0.24 -13.72
N ALA A 70 2.22 -1.03 -14.09
CA ALA A 70 3.10 -2.14 -13.68
C ALA A 70 4.56 -1.87 -14.04
N ARG A 71 4.82 -1.42 -15.27
CA ARG A 71 6.19 -1.07 -15.71
C ARG A 71 6.78 0.11 -14.92
N ARG A 72 5.95 1.09 -14.54
CA ARG A 72 6.40 2.24 -13.71
C ARG A 72 6.69 1.80 -12.29
N ILE A 73 5.84 0.97 -11.68
CA ILE A 73 6.05 0.38 -10.36
C ILE A 73 7.39 -0.36 -10.32
N ASN A 74 7.65 -1.23 -11.30
CA ASN A 74 8.90 -2.01 -11.34
C ASN A 74 10.14 -1.10 -11.39
N ARG A 75 10.10 -0.05 -12.21
CA ARG A 75 11.21 0.91 -12.30
C ARG A 75 11.36 1.78 -11.04
N ARG A 76 10.25 2.19 -10.43
CA ARG A 76 10.23 3.14 -9.33
C ARG A 76 10.66 2.50 -8.01
N PHE A 77 10.17 1.29 -7.75
CA PHE A 77 10.40 0.60 -6.48
C PHE A 77 11.43 -0.52 -6.58
N GLY A 78 11.90 -0.85 -7.78
CA GLY A 78 12.84 -1.95 -8.00
C GLY A 78 12.25 -3.32 -7.71
N VAL A 79 10.92 -3.47 -7.82
CA VAL A 79 10.19 -4.71 -7.56
C VAL A 79 9.80 -5.39 -8.87
N GLU A 80 9.47 -6.68 -8.79
CA GLU A 80 8.84 -7.42 -9.89
C GLU A 80 7.33 -7.52 -9.63
N PHE A 81 6.57 -6.59 -10.20
CA PHE A 81 5.12 -6.62 -10.22
C PHE A 81 4.65 -7.50 -11.39
N ASP A 82 4.22 -8.72 -11.08
CA ASP A 82 3.57 -9.62 -12.03
C ASP A 82 2.11 -9.19 -12.23
N LEU A 83 1.86 -8.47 -13.32
CA LEU A 83 0.53 -7.97 -13.68
C LEU A 83 -0.43 -9.11 -14.02
N ASP A 84 0.05 -10.21 -14.60
CA ASP A 84 -0.80 -11.32 -15.02
C ASP A 84 -1.27 -12.10 -13.79
N GLN A 85 -0.35 -12.39 -12.86
CA GLN A 85 -0.70 -12.99 -11.57
C GLN A 85 -1.63 -12.07 -10.77
N TRP A 86 -1.31 -10.79 -10.66
CA TRP A 86 -2.15 -9.84 -9.92
C TRP A 86 -3.57 -9.73 -10.51
N ASN A 87 -3.72 -9.84 -11.84
CA ASN A 87 -5.03 -9.89 -12.49
C ASN A 87 -5.75 -11.23 -12.28
N ALA A 88 -5.04 -12.35 -12.22
CA ALA A 88 -5.62 -13.66 -11.91
C ALA A 88 -6.19 -13.71 -10.49
N GLU A 89 -5.59 -12.95 -9.57
CA GLU A 89 -6.04 -12.81 -8.17
C GLU A 89 -7.01 -11.63 -7.98
N ALA A 90 -7.53 -11.04 -9.06
CA ALA A 90 -8.42 -9.87 -9.01
C ALA A 90 -9.66 -10.08 -8.13
N ASP A 91 -10.23 -11.28 -8.09
CA ASP A 91 -11.40 -11.60 -7.25
C ASP A 91 -11.11 -11.49 -5.75
N GLN A 92 -9.85 -11.66 -5.34
CA GLN A 92 -9.44 -11.61 -3.92
C GLN A 92 -9.17 -10.20 -3.43
N HIS A 93 -8.74 -9.32 -4.34
CA HIS A 93 -8.20 -8.00 -4.02
C HIS A 93 -8.95 -6.86 -4.70
N HIS A 94 -9.94 -7.18 -5.52
CA HIS A 94 -10.79 -6.25 -6.26
C HIS A 94 -10.00 -5.23 -7.10
N ARG A 95 -8.79 -5.59 -7.55
CA ARG A 95 -7.85 -4.70 -8.24
C ARG A 95 -7.64 -3.37 -7.50
N SER A 96 -7.61 -3.43 -6.16
CA SER A 96 -7.53 -2.24 -5.32
C SER A 96 -6.13 -1.64 -5.27
N ILE A 97 -6.03 -0.34 -5.03
CA ILE A 97 -4.75 0.35 -4.81
C ILE A 97 -4.00 -0.26 -3.62
N ALA A 98 -4.72 -0.61 -2.54
CA ALA A 98 -4.14 -1.25 -1.36
C ALA A 98 -3.43 -2.57 -1.69
N SER A 99 -3.94 -3.34 -2.66
CA SER A 99 -3.29 -4.58 -3.10
C SER A 99 -1.95 -4.32 -3.81
N ILE A 100 -1.88 -3.27 -4.64
CA ILE A 100 -0.64 -2.86 -5.29
C ILE A 100 0.38 -2.39 -4.24
N VAL A 101 -0.07 -1.60 -3.26
CA VAL A 101 0.76 -1.17 -2.12
C VAL A 101 1.30 -2.38 -1.35
N ALA A 102 0.49 -3.42 -1.15
CA ALA A 102 0.91 -4.63 -0.45
C ALA A 102 2.01 -5.37 -1.22
N VAL A 103 1.88 -5.49 -2.55
CA VAL A 103 2.91 -6.10 -3.42
C VAL A 103 4.22 -5.31 -3.33
N VAL A 104 4.15 -3.98 -3.47
CA VAL A 104 5.34 -3.12 -3.39
C VAL A 104 5.99 -3.21 -2.01
N ALA A 105 5.21 -3.12 -0.93
CA ALA A 105 5.72 -3.20 0.43
C ALA A 105 6.32 -4.59 0.77
N ALA A 106 5.86 -5.65 0.10
CA ALA A 106 6.45 -6.98 0.20
C ALA A 106 7.76 -7.08 -0.59
N GLY A 107 7.78 -6.56 -1.82
CA GLY A 107 8.95 -6.59 -2.71
C GLY A 107 10.11 -5.71 -2.25
N SER A 108 9.84 -4.52 -1.67
CA SER A 108 10.89 -3.61 -1.17
C SER A 108 11.61 -4.10 0.10
N ARG A 109 11.27 -5.29 0.63
CA ARG A 109 11.96 -5.92 1.78
C ARG A 109 13.00 -6.96 1.38
N ALA A 110 13.04 -7.37 0.12
CA ALA A 110 13.99 -8.33 -0.41
C ALA A 110 15.32 -7.64 -0.78
#